data_AF-A0A9X2CIP4-F1
#
_entry.id   AF-A0A9X2CIP4-F1
#
_cell.length_a   1.000
_cell.length_b   1.000
_cell.length_c   1.000
_cell.angle_alpha   90.00
_cell.angle_beta   90.00
_cell.angle_gamma   90.00
#
_symmetry.space_group_name_H-M   'P 1'
#
loop_
_entity.id
_entity.type
_entity.pdbx_description
1 polymer ?
#
loop_
_entity_poly.entity_id
_entity_poly.type
_entity_poly.pdbx_seq_one_letter_code
_entity_poly.pdbx_strand_id
1 'polypeptide(L)'
;MTDKYIGYAEYFATGEGLTKFVASGTKEEIMNSAEPFMSRCLTYFSIHEIRDALEDVQKDEECIKNHKNINYEAIRVAYFLRGHAPIVAQTIHENNGYYSFSYKFYINFS
;
A
#
# COMPACT_ATOMS: atom_id res chain seq x y z
N MET A 1 -17.99 11.95 -9.35
CA MET A 1 -16.84 11.02 -9.42
C MET A 1 -16.70 10.41 -8.04
N THR A 2 -16.53 9.11 -7.93
CA THR A 2 -16.28 8.47 -6.63
C THR A 2 -14.81 8.61 -6.30
N ASP A 3 -14.51 9.17 -5.13
CA ASP A 3 -13.12 9.38 -4.70
C ASP A 3 -12.41 8.03 -4.54
N LYS A 4 -11.22 7.93 -5.13
CA LYS A 4 -10.33 6.76 -5.02
C LYS A 4 -9.24 7.06 -3.98
N TYR A 5 -8.88 6.02 -3.24
CA TYR A 5 -7.93 6.06 -2.12
C TYR A 5 -6.91 4.94 -2.24
N ILE A 6 -5.81 5.07 -1.50
CA ILE A 6 -4.92 3.98 -1.13
C ILE A 6 -5.22 3.61 0.33
N GLY A 7 -5.59 2.36 0.57
CA GLY A 7 -5.73 1.79 1.89
C GLY A 7 -4.46 1.06 2.29
N TYR A 8 -4.03 1.24 3.54
CA TYR A 8 -2.89 0.57 4.13
C TYR A 8 -3.22 0.02 5.50
N ALA A 9 -2.77 -1.20 5.79
CA ALA A 9 -2.81 -1.76 7.14
C ALA A 9 -1.55 -2.59 7.41
N GLU A 10 -1.13 -2.60 8.67
CA GLU A 10 -0.12 -3.52 9.18
C GLU A 10 -0.78 -4.42 10.22
N TYR A 11 -0.47 -5.71 10.18
CA TYR A 11 -0.92 -6.64 11.20
C TYR A 11 0.13 -7.73 11.43
N PHE A 12 0.12 -8.30 12.63
CA PHE A 12 0.92 -9.47 12.93
C PHE A 12 0.08 -10.72 12.73
N ALA A 13 0.44 -11.54 11.76
CA ALA A 13 -0.18 -12.84 11.56
C ALA A 13 0.68 -13.92 12.24
N THR A 14 0.06 -14.78 13.04
CA THR A 14 0.73 -15.87 13.75
C THR A 14 1.40 -16.80 12.74
N GLY A 15 2.72 -16.88 12.75
CA GLY A 15 3.50 -17.73 11.84
C GLY A 15 4.05 -17.03 10.58
N GLU A 16 3.55 -15.85 10.22
CA GLU A 16 4.04 -15.08 9.06
C GLU A 16 4.79 -13.79 9.47
N GLY A 17 4.62 -13.36 10.72
CA GLY A 17 5.25 -12.14 11.24
C GLY A 17 4.47 -10.88 10.87
N LEU A 18 5.18 -9.77 10.65
CA LEU A 18 4.57 -8.50 10.26
C LEU A 18 4.16 -8.55 8.79
N THR A 19 2.86 -8.56 8.56
CA THR A 19 2.23 -8.57 7.23
C THR A 19 1.70 -7.17 6.94
N LYS A 20 1.83 -6.70 5.69
CA LYS A 20 1.28 -5.41 5.26
C LYS A 20 0.27 -5.60 4.14
N PHE A 21 -0.78 -4.80 4.18
CA PHE A 21 -1.84 -4.77 3.18
C PHE A 21 -1.85 -3.42 2.50
N VAL A 22 -1.92 -3.42 1.17
CA VAL A 22 -2.06 -2.21 0.36
C VAL A 22 -3.09 -2.48 -0.73
N ALA A 23 -4.10 -1.62 -0.84
CA ALA A 23 -5.12 -1.72 -1.88
C ALA A 23 -5.52 -0.34 -2.40
N SER A 24 -5.92 -0.27 -3.67
CA SER A 24 -6.49 0.95 -4.27
C SER A 24 -7.95 0.75 -4.66
N GLY A 25 -8.77 1.78 -4.46
CA GLY A 25 -10.20 1.70 -4.75
C GLY A 25 -11.01 2.76 -4.01
N THR A 26 -12.33 2.61 -4.03
CA THR A 26 -13.19 3.30 -3.08
C THR A 26 -12.95 2.75 -1.67
N LYS A 27 -13.32 3.50 -0.61
CA LYS A 27 -13.18 2.99 0.76
C LYS A 27 -13.91 1.66 0.96
N GLU A 28 -15.08 1.51 0.35
CA GLU A 28 -15.88 0.28 0.42
C GLU A 28 -15.19 -0.90 -0.28
N GLU A 29 -14.64 -0.69 -1.49
CA GLU A 29 -13.86 -1.72 -2.21
C GLU A 29 -12.63 -2.17 -1.39
N ILE A 30 -11.94 -1.22 -0.77
CA ILE A 30 -10.77 -1.49 0.09
C ILE A 30 -11.19 -2.25 1.35
N MET A 31 -12.28 -1.85 2.00
CA MET A 31 -12.79 -2.55 3.18
C MET A 31 -13.22 -3.99 2.88
N ASN A 32 -13.86 -4.21 1.73
CA ASN A 32 -14.32 -5.54 1.31
C ASN A 32 -13.18 -6.48 0.92
N SER A 33 -12.05 -5.93 0.45
CA SER A 33 -10.84 -6.71 0.16
C SER A 33 -9.98 -6.99 1.40
N ALA A 34 -10.12 -6.17 2.44
CA ALA A 34 -9.50 -6.43 3.74
C ALA A 34 -10.31 -7.47 4.53
N GLU A 35 -9.63 -8.41 5.19
CA GLU A 35 -10.30 -9.33 6.12
C GLU A 35 -10.95 -8.55 7.28
N PRO A 36 -12.01 -9.09 7.95
CA PRO A 36 -12.78 -8.35 8.95
C PRO A 36 -11.96 -7.74 10.09
N PHE A 37 -10.83 -8.35 10.43
CA PHE A 37 -9.89 -7.82 11.41
C PHE A 37 -9.06 -6.67 10.83
N MET A 38 -8.55 -6.83 9.62
CA MET A 38 -7.68 -5.87 8.93
C MET A 38 -8.41 -4.57 8.57
N SER A 39 -9.71 -4.66 8.26
CA SER A 39 -10.51 -3.49 7.89
C SER A 39 -10.58 -2.42 8.98
N ARG A 40 -10.38 -2.81 10.25
CA ARG A 40 -10.34 -1.90 11.42
C ARG A 40 -9.01 -1.16 11.56
N CYS A 41 -7.95 -1.66 10.93
CA CYS A 41 -6.61 -1.09 10.98
C CYS A 41 -6.26 -0.30 9.72
N LEU A 42 -7.22 -0.10 8.82
CA LEU A 42 -7.01 0.63 7.56
C LEU A 42 -6.78 2.12 7.82
N THR A 43 -5.64 2.61 7.36
CA THR A 43 -5.38 4.02 7.14
C THR A 43 -5.61 4.32 5.66
N TYR A 44 -6.32 5.42 5.37
CA TYR A 44 -6.65 5.83 4.00
C TYR A 44 -5.88 7.09 3.63
N PHE A 45 -5.29 7.05 2.45
CA PHE A 45 -4.61 8.19 1.83
C PHE A 45 -5.29 8.51 0.51
N SER A 46 -5.42 9.79 0.19
CA SER A 46 -5.78 10.21 -1.15
C SER A 46 -4.66 9.86 -2.13
N ILE A 47 -5.02 9.74 -3.42
CA ILE A 47 -4.04 9.52 -4.49
C ILE A 47 -3.02 10.66 -4.56
N HIS A 48 -3.43 11.89 -4.21
CA HIS A 48 -2.53 13.05 -4.21
C HIS A 48 -1.49 12.96 -3.08
N GLU A 49 -1.90 12.61 -1.87
CA GLU A 49 -0.98 12.42 -0.73
C GLU A 49 0.09 11.37 -1.04
N ILE A 50 -0.28 10.25 -1.66
CA ILE A 50 0.67 9.20 -2.03
C ILE A 50 1.59 9.65 -3.17
N ARG A 51 1.10 10.45 -4.11
CA ARG A 51 1.94 11.01 -5.19
C ARG A 51 3.01 11.94 -4.62
N ASP A 52 2.61 12.86 -3.74
CA ASP A 52 3.53 13.82 -3.14
C ASP A 52 4.59 13.08 -2.29
N ALA A 53 4.15 12.06 -1.51
CA ALA A 53 5.04 11.20 -0.75
C ALA A 53 6.00 10.38 -1.64
N LEU A 54 5.56 9.92 -2.82
CA LEU A 54 6.44 9.25 -3.79
C LEU A 54 7.52 10.20 -4.33
N GLU A 55 7.19 11.48 -4.57
CA GLU A 55 8.18 12.48 -4.97
C GLU A 55 9.21 12.74 -3.86
N ASP A 56 8.76 12.83 -2.61
CA ASP A 56 9.66 12.99 -1.46
C ASP A 56 10.62 11.80 -1.34
N VAL A 57 10.11 10.57 -1.45
CA VAL A 57 10.91 9.35 -1.43
C VAL A 57 11.88 9.26 -2.62
N GLN A 58 11.53 9.83 -3.77
CA GLN A 58 12.44 9.87 -4.93
C GLN A 58 13.56 10.90 -4.75
N LYS A 59 13.29 12.02 -4.09
CA LYS A 59 14.28 13.08 -3.80
C LYS A 59 15.26 12.66 -2.72
N ASP A 60 14.77 12.00 -1.68
CA ASP A 60 15.56 11.55 -0.54
C ASP A 60 14.97 10.26 0.06
N GLU A 61 15.63 9.14 -0.18
CA GLU A 61 15.20 7.85 0.39
C GLU A 61 15.30 7.80 1.92
N GLU A 62 16.14 8.63 2.53
CA GLU A 62 16.33 8.66 3.98
C GLU A 62 15.15 9.32 4.71
N CYS A 63 14.23 9.97 3.98
CA CYS A 63 13.03 10.57 4.57
C CYS A 63 12.16 9.54 5.33
N ILE A 64 12.23 8.25 4.95
CA ILE A 64 11.55 7.16 5.66
C ILE A 64 12.08 6.91 7.08
N LYS A 65 13.24 7.48 7.45
CA LYS A 65 13.77 7.36 8.82
C LYS A 65 13.26 8.49 9.73
N ASN A 66 12.60 9.50 9.18
CA ASN A 66 12.10 10.64 9.94
C ASN A 66 10.67 10.40 10.47
N HIS A 67 10.56 9.64 11.56
CA HIS A 67 9.29 9.36 12.25
C HIS A 67 8.53 10.59 12.75
N LYS A 68 9.17 11.77 12.78
CA LYS A 68 8.54 13.03 13.21
C LYS A 68 7.86 13.78 12.05
N ASN A 69 8.02 13.31 10.82
CA ASN A 69 7.33 13.89 9.68
C ASN A 69 5.82 13.63 9.80
N ILE A 70 5.00 14.67 9.65
CA ILE A 70 3.53 14.51 9.70
C ILE A 70 3.00 13.59 8.59
N ASN A 71 3.72 13.53 7.46
CA ASN A 71 3.38 12.67 6.32
C ASN A 71 4.07 11.30 6.40
N TYR A 72 4.67 10.95 7.54
CA TYR A 72 5.50 9.75 7.69
C TYR A 72 4.81 8.46 7.22
N GLU A 73 3.53 8.24 7.56
CA GLU A 73 2.83 7.03 7.11
C GLU A 73 2.59 7.02 5.58
N ALA A 74 2.27 8.16 4.97
CA ALA A 74 2.16 8.26 3.51
C ALA A 74 3.52 7.99 2.83
N ILE A 75 4.61 8.51 3.40
CA ILE A 75 6.00 8.25 2.96
C ILE A 75 6.35 6.77 3.05
N ARG A 76 6.00 6.08 4.14
CA ARG A 76 6.20 4.63 4.26
C ARG A 76 5.46 3.88 3.15
N VAL A 77 4.18 4.18 2.96
CA VAL A 77 3.34 3.52 1.94
C VAL A 77 3.90 3.79 0.54
N ALA A 78 4.28 5.04 0.25
CA ALA A 78 4.91 5.42 -1.01
C ALA A 78 6.22 4.66 -1.26
N TYR A 79 7.09 4.56 -0.25
CA TYR A 79 8.32 3.78 -0.33
C TYR A 79 8.05 2.29 -0.62
N PHE A 80 7.06 1.70 0.06
CA PHE A 80 6.66 0.32 -0.21
C PHE A 80 6.14 0.15 -1.65
N LEU A 81 5.27 1.04 -2.11
CA LEU A 81 4.75 1.02 -3.48
C LEU A 81 5.87 1.15 -4.51
N ARG A 82 6.83 2.06 -4.30
CA ARG A 82 7.99 2.24 -5.18
C ARG A 82 8.80 0.95 -5.33
N GLY A 83 9.02 0.22 -4.24
CA GLY A 83 9.78 -1.03 -4.26
C GLY A 83 9.02 -2.23 -4.85
N HIS A 84 7.71 -2.33 -4.63
CA HIS A 84 6.95 -3.56 -4.89
C HIS A 84 6.02 -3.47 -6.10
N ALA A 85 5.42 -2.31 -6.38
CA ALA A 85 4.44 -2.18 -7.46
C ALA A 85 5.03 -2.53 -8.84
N PRO A 86 6.28 -2.13 -9.19
CA PRO A 86 6.89 -2.54 -10.46
C PRO A 86 7.07 -4.06 -10.58
N ILE A 87 7.47 -4.72 -9.49
CA ILE A 87 7.68 -6.17 -9.46
C ILE A 87 6.35 -6.91 -9.65
N VAL A 88 5.29 -6.45 -8.99
CA VAL A 88 3.95 -7.03 -9.17
C VAL A 88 3.45 -6.81 -10.59
N ALA A 89 3.61 -5.61 -11.15
CA ALA A 89 3.22 -5.31 -12.53
C ALA A 89 3.97 -6.19 -13.54
N GLN A 90 5.27 -6.39 -13.34
CA GLN A 90 6.09 -7.27 -14.17
C GLN A 90 5.63 -8.74 -14.08
N THR A 91 5.40 -9.25 -12.86
CA THR A 91 4.94 -10.63 -12.65
C THR A 91 3.61 -10.90 -13.34
N ILE A 92 2.66 -9.95 -13.26
CA ILE A 92 1.37 -10.02 -13.96
C ILE A 92 1.60 -10.02 -15.48
N HIS A 93 2.46 -9.11 -15.99
CA HIS A 93 2.77 -9.03 -17.42
C HIS A 93 3.38 -10.32 -17.97
N GLU A 94 4.24 -10.97 -17.19
CA GLU A 94 4.91 -12.21 -17.57
C GLU A 94 4.04 -13.47 -17.39
N ASN A 95 2.79 -13.34 -16.93
CA ASN A 95 1.90 -14.46 -16.58
C ASN A 95 2.52 -15.45 -15.57
N ASN A 96 3.50 -15.01 -14.77
CA ASN A 96 4.23 -15.85 -13.82
C ASN A 96 3.44 -16.16 -12.51
N GLY A 97 2.12 -15.93 -12.51
CA GLY A 97 1.25 -16.16 -11.35
C GLY A 97 1.47 -15.13 -10.23
N TYR A 98 0.56 -15.09 -9.25
CA TYR A 98 0.62 -14.15 -8.14
C TYR A 98 1.68 -14.60 -7.12
N TYR A 99 2.83 -13.93 -7.06
CA TYR A 99 3.77 -14.10 -5.95
C TYR A 99 3.17 -13.44 -4.70
N SER A 100 2.54 -14.27 -3.87
CA SER A 100 2.26 -13.97 -2.47
C SER A 100 3.60 -13.92 -1.72
N PHE A 101 4.26 -12.77 -1.73
CA PHE A 101 5.01 -12.38 -0.53
C PHE A 101 3.97 -12.18 0.59
N SER A 102 4.38 -11.96 1.84
CA SER A 102 3.51 -11.65 2.99
C SER A 102 2.79 -10.28 2.85
N TYR A 103 2.15 -10.09 1.70
CA TYR A 103 1.52 -8.89 1.18
C TYR A 103 0.38 -9.32 0.26
N LYS A 104 -0.85 -8.92 0.59
CA LYS A 104 -1.97 -8.99 -0.34
C LYS A 104 -2.09 -7.62 -1.02
N PHE A 105 -1.65 -7.52 -2.28
CA PHE A 105 -1.82 -6.34 -3.11
C PHE A 105 -3.02 -6.51 -4.04
N TYR A 106 -3.98 -5.58 -3.96
CA TYR A 106 -5.18 -5.55 -4.80
C TYR A 106 -5.20 -4.24 -5.61
N ILE A 107 -5.19 -4.35 -6.94
CA ILE A 107 -5.34 -3.21 -7.85
C ILE A 107 -6.71 -3.31 -8.54
N ASN A 108 -7.52 -2.26 -8.42
CA ASN A 108 -8.74 -2.12 -9.20
C ASN A 108 -8.46 -1.32 -10.48
N PHE A 109 -8.67 -1.94 -11.65
CA PHE A 109 -8.52 -1.32 -12.98
C PHE A 109 -9.83 -0.73 -13.53
N SER A 110 -10.89 -0.70 -12.72
CA SER A 110 -12.23 -0.22 -13.09
C SER A 110 -12.39 1.29 -12.89
#